data_AF-A0A7G9BER1-F1
#
_entry.id   AF-A0A7G9BER1-F1
#
_cell.length_a   1.000
_cell.length_b   1.000
_cell.length_c   1.000
_cell.angle_alpha   90.00
_cell.angle_beta   90.00
_cell.angle_gamma   90.00
#
_symmetry.space_group_name_H-M   'P 1'
#
loop_
_entity.id
_entity.type
_entity.pdbx_description
1 polymer ?
#
loop_
_entity_poly.entity_id
_entity_poly.type
_entity_poly.pdbx_seq_one_letter_code
_entity_poly.pdbx_strand_id
1 'polypeptide(L)'
;MNITKRVIAACCLFNLLILACKKDDLNSNRLYRGEVVAKYCPSTAIVRVTNANIGGTRTINQQEYPNIIGISNCPDEINTGSSISFYLDVSGDFTTCQAVVPCLQVAPMPQPIDTYCSRDLMKTN
;
A
#
# COMPACT_ATOMS: atom_id res chain seq x y z
N MET A 1 -40.06 1.08 52.99
CA MET A 1 -39.02 2.01 52.47
C MET A 1 -38.06 1.20 51.61
N ASN A 2 -37.90 1.63 50.35
CA ASN A 2 -36.97 1.09 49.35
C ASN A 2 -35.53 1.07 49.84
N ILE A 3 -34.74 0.06 49.44
CA ILE A 3 -33.45 0.24 48.75
C ILE A 3 -33.27 -0.92 47.76
N THR A 4 -32.86 -0.52 46.56
CA THR A 4 -32.77 -1.19 45.28
C THR A 4 -31.44 -1.94 45.08
N LYS A 5 -31.52 -3.06 44.34
CA LYS A 5 -30.59 -3.60 43.33
C LYS A 5 -29.07 -3.41 43.51
N ARG A 6 -28.32 -4.51 43.35
CA ARG A 6 -27.15 -4.55 42.45
C ARG A 6 -26.89 -5.98 41.95
N VAL A 7 -27.40 -6.22 40.74
CA VAL A 7 -26.92 -7.25 39.82
C VAL A 7 -25.48 -6.89 39.47
N ILE A 8 -24.51 -7.69 39.90
CA ILE A 8 -23.15 -7.61 39.37
C ILE A 8 -23.08 -8.66 38.27
N ALA A 9 -23.51 -8.23 37.08
CA ALA A 9 -23.17 -8.92 35.86
C ALA A 9 -21.65 -8.86 35.74
N ALA A 10 -21.01 -10.03 35.81
CA ALA A 10 -19.60 -10.21 35.50
C ALA A 10 -19.41 -9.82 34.02
N CYS A 11 -19.06 -8.55 33.81
CA CYS A 11 -18.67 -8.03 32.51
C CYS A 11 -17.34 -8.70 32.18
N CYS A 12 -17.40 -9.78 31.39
CA CYS A 12 -16.26 -10.40 30.75
C CYS A 12 -15.46 -9.29 30.05
N LEU A 13 -14.40 -8.85 30.71
CA LEU A 13 -13.31 -8.08 30.14
C LEU A 13 -12.68 -8.94 29.04
N PHE A 14 -13.28 -8.87 27.85
CA PHE A 14 -12.60 -9.19 26.61
C PHE A 14 -11.47 -8.17 26.51
N ASN A 15 -10.29 -8.55 27.02
CA ASN A 15 -9.04 -7.91 26.69
C ASN A 15 -8.88 -8.02 25.18
N LEU A 16 -9.39 -7.00 24.48
CA LEU A 16 -9.09 -6.74 23.08
C LEU A 16 -7.58 -6.53 23.05
N LEU A 17 -6.84 -7.60 22.76
CA LEU A 17 -5.47 -7.51 22.27
C LEU A 17 -5.54 -6.70 20.99
N ILE A 18 -5.34 -5.39 21.13
CA ILE A 18 -5.03 -4.49 20.02
C ILE A 18 -3.71 -5.04 19.49
N LEU A 19 -3.81 -5.96 18.54
CA LEU A 19 -2.71 -6.32 17.65
C LEU A 19 -2.44 -5.03 16.88
N ALA A 20 -1.63 -4.16 17.45
CA ALA A 20 -1.00 -3.07 16.71
C ALA A 20 -0.15 -3.78 15.67
N CYS A 21 -0.75 -4.04 14.50
CA CYS A 21 -0.10 -4.70 13.39
C CYS A 21 1.01 -3.75 12.96
N LYS A 22 2.21 -3.98 13.49
CA LYS A 22 3.37 -3.13 13.23
C LYS A 22 3.59 -3.12 11.73
N LYS A 23 3.76 -1.92 11.17
CA LYS A 23 4.12 -1.75 9.78
C LYS A 23 5.50 -2.40 9.55
N ASP A 24 5.60 -3.21 8.50
CA ASP A 24 6.86 -3.85 8.13
C ASP A 24 7.85 -2.77 7.67
N ASP A 25 9.13 -2.97 8.00
CA ASP A 25 10.20 -2.18 7.39
C ASP A 25 10.36 -2.55 5.91
N LEU A 26 10.67 -1.57 5.08
CA LEU A 26 10.93 -1.80 3.66
C LEU A 26 12.28 -2.50 3.47
N ASN A 27 12.35 -3.43 2.53
CA ASN A 27 13.54 -4.25 2.30
C ASN A 27 13.77 -4.44 0.80
N SER A 28 14.92 -3.97 0.30
CA SER A 28 15.26 -4.07 -1.12
C SER A 28 15.46 -5.48 -1.67
N ASN A 29 15.63 -6.46 -0.80
CA ASN A 29 15.84 -7.87 -1.15
C ASN A 29 14.57 -8.71 -0.98
N ARG A 30 13.45 -8.11 -0.56
CA ARG A 30 12.16 -8.81 -0.43
C ARG A 30 11.39 -8.73 -1.74
N LEU A 31 10.92 -9.88 -2.22
CA LEU A 31 9.96 -9.94 -3.33
C LEU A 31 8.59 -9.54 -2.82
N TYR A 32 8.07 -8.41 -3.31
CA TYR A 32 6.73 -7.95 -3.04
C TYR A 32 5.76 -8.46 -4.11
N ARG A 33 4.52 -8.69 -3.70
CA ARG A 33 3.39 -9.03 -4.56
C ARG A 33 2.27 -8.03 -4.31
N GLY A 34 1.61 -7.59 -5.37
CA GLY A 34 0.55 -6.62 -5.23
C GLY A 34 -0.39 -6.56 -6.42
N GLU A 35 -1.44 -5.80 -6.24
CA GLU A 35 -2.43 -5.48 -7.27
C GLU A 35 -2.30 -4.00 -7.63
N VAL A 36 -2.26 -3.68 -8.92
CA VAL A 36 -2.28 -2.29 -9.39
C VAL A 36 -3.68 -1.73 -9.25
N VAL A 37 -3.88 -0.79 -8.34
CA VAL A 37 -5.20 -0.19 -8.07
C VAL A 37 -5.45 1.10 -8.86
N ALA A 38 -4.38 1.75 -9.32
CA ALA A 38 -4.46 2.91 -10.22
C ALA A 38 -3.13 3.13 -10.98
N LYS A 39 -3.21 3.79 -12.14
CA LYS A 39 -2.06 4.40 -12.82
C LYS A 39 -2.33 5.90 -12.99
N TYR A 40 -1.38 6.72 -12.55
CA TYR A 40 -1.41 8.16 -12.79
C TYR A 40 -0.53 8.59 -13.97
N CYS A 41 0.49 7.80 -14.31
CA CYS A 41 1.34 7.99 -15.47
C CYS A 41 1.73 6.63 -16.09
N PRO A 42 2.25 6.61 -17.33
CA PRO A 42 2.73 5.38 -17.96
C PRO A 42 3.73 4.61 -17.08
N SER A 43 4.70 5.33 -16.49
CA SER A 43 5.80 4.78 -15.69
C SER A 43 5.54 4.67 -14.18
N THR A 44 4.39 5.14 -13.69
CA THR A 44 4.05 5.15 -12.25
C THR A 44 2.71 4.49 -11.97
N ALA A 45 2.72 3.52 -11.07
CA ALA A 45 1.55 2.77 -10.64
C ALA A 45 1.35 2.86 -9.13
N ILE A 46 0.10 2.81 -8.70
CA ILE A 46 -0.28 2.63 -7.30
C ILE A 46 -0.62 1.18 -7.08
N VAL A 47 0.01 0.59 -6.07
CA VAL A 47 -0.04 -0.83 -5.81
C VAL A 47 -0.51 -1.09 -4.40
N ARG A 48 -1.50 -1.96 -4.28
CA ARG A 48 -1.87 -2.61 -3.02
C ARG A 48 -0.98 -3.82 -2.80
N VAL A 49 -0.08 -3.75 -1.83
CA VAL A 49 0.81 -4.86 -1.49
C VAL A 49 0.03 -5.91 -0.69
N THR A 50 0.05 -7.16 -1.16
CA THR A 50 -0.77 -8.26 -0.61
C THR A 50 0.02 -9.20 0.29
N ASN A 51 1.34 -9.21 0.19
CA ASN A 51 2.22 -10.11 0.94
C ASN A 51 3.09 -9.39 1.98
N ALA A 52 2.83 -8.12 2.31
CA ALA A 52 3.53 -7.34 3.32
C ALA A 52 2.65 -6.20 3.85
N ASN A 53 2.82 -5.84 5.12
CA ASN A 53 2.12 -4.72 5.76
C ASN A 53 2.96 -3.44 5.62
N ILE A 54 3.08 -2.91 4.40
CA ILE A 54 3.90 -1.72 4.07
C ILE A 54 3.06 -0.64 3.41
N GLY A 55 3.51 0.61 3.40
CA GLY A 55 2.74 1.72 2.81
C GLY A 55 1.57 2.23 3.68
N GLY A 56 0.70 3.03 3.09
CA GLY A 56 -0.41 3.69 3.79
C GLY A 56 -1.77 3.09 3.47
N THR A 57 -2.82 3.60 4.13
CA THR A 57 -4.20 3.35 3.71
C THR A 57 -4.66 4.49 2.80
N ARG A 58 -5.30 4.18 1.67
CA ARG A 58 -5.81 5.17 0.71
C ARG A 58 -7.18 4.81 0.18
N THR A 59 -8.01 5.82 -0.04
CA THR A 59 -9.29 5.69 -0.72
C THR A 59 -9.13 6.02 -2.20
N ILE A 60 -9.39 5.06 -3.08
CA ILE A 60 -9.32 5.20 -4.54
C ILE A 60 -10.67 4.74 -5.10
N ASN A 61 -11.32 5.58 -5.89
CA ASN A 61 -12.65 5.31 -6.44
C ASN A 61 -13.67 4.87 -5.37
N GLN A 62 -13.71 5.60 -4.24
CA GLN A 62 -14.59 5.33 -3.09
C GLN A 62 -14.31 4.01 -2.33
N GLN A 63 -13.28 3.26 -2.71
CA GLN A 63 -12.85 2.04 -2.01
C GLN A 63 -11.57 2.30 -1.21
N GLU A 64 -11.58 1.91 0.07
CA GLU A 64 -10.40 1.99 0.93
C GLU A 64 -9.49 0.77 0.72
N TYR A 65 -8.20 1.04 0.53
CA TYR A 65 -7.17 0.03 0.35
C TYR A 65 -6.07 0.22 1.39
N PRO A 66 -5.75 -0.80 2.21
CA PRO A 66 -4.55 -0.81 3.03
C PRO A 66 -3.33 -1.14 2.17
N ASN A 67 -2.14 -0.97 2.75
CA ASN A 67 -0.87 -1.36 2.17
C ASN A 67 -0.55 -0.74 0.79
N ILE A 68 -0.89 0.53 0.63
CA ILE A 68 -0.73 1.26 -0.63
C ILE A 68 0.63 1.94 -0.69
N ILE A 69 1.35 1.69 -1.78
CA ILE A 69 2.56 2.38 -2.18
C ILE A 69 2.46 2.84 -3.63
N GLY A 70 3.25 3.85 -3.98
CA GLY A 70 3.57 4.19 -5.36
C GLY A 70 4.79 3.41 -5.80
N ILE A 71 4.81 2.97 -7.05
CA ILE A 71 6.01 2.44 -7.69
C ILE A 71 6.25 3.16 -9.01
N SER A 72 7.53 3.42 -9.29
CA SER A 72 8.01 3.91 -10.59
C SER A 72 8.70 2.78 -11.36
N ASN A 73 9.11 3.05 -12.61
CA ASN A 73 9.64 2.06 -13.57
C ASN A 73 8.63 0.99 -13.98
N CYS A 74 7.35 1.34 -13.98
CA CYS A 74 6.28 0.44 -14.39
C CYS A 74 6.22 0.35 -15.94
N PRO A 75 6.34 -0.85 -16.56
CA PRO A 75 6.19 -0.99 -18.00
C PRO A 75 4.74 -0.80 -18.45
N ASP A 76 4.54 -0.44 -19.72
CA ASP A 76 3.22 -0.06 -20.26
C ASP A 76 2.19 -1.20 -20.25
N GLU A 77 2.65 -2.45 -20.31
CA GLU A 77 1.81 -3.66 -20.25
C GLU A 77 1.11 -3.88 -18.90
N ILE A 78 1.61 -3.22 -17.84
CA ILE A 78 1.03 -3.27 -16.50
C ILE A 78 -0.07 -2.22 -16.43
N ASN A 79 -1.29 -2.68 -16.14
CA ASN A 79 -2.49 -1.86 -16.11
C ASN A 79 -3.23 -2.02 -14.77
N THR A 80 -4.16 -1.10 -14.47
CA THR A 80 -5.07 -1.25 -13.32
C THR A 80 -5.74 -2.63 -13.34
N GLY A 81 -5.78 -3.30 -12.18
CA GLY A 81 -6.24 -4.68 -12.01
C GLY A 81 -5.17 -5.75 -12.26
N SER A 82 -3.97 -5.38 -12.73
CA SER A 82 -2.89 -6.36 -12.90
C SER A 82 -2.33 -6.79 -11.54
N SER A 83 -2.18 -8.10 -11.35
CA SER A 83 -1.33 -8.64 -10.29
C SER A 83 0.12 -8.57 -10.73
N ILE A 84 1.02 -8.20 -9.82
CA ILE A 84 2.43 -7.97 -10.12
C ILE A 84 3.34 -8.51 -9.01
N SER A 85 4.58 -8.80 -9.37
CA SER A 85 5.67 -9.06 -8.44
C SER A 85 6.86 -8.15 -8.75
N PHE A 86 7.51 -7.61 -7.72
CA PHE A 86 8.59 -6.63 -7.87
C PHE A 86 9.48 -6.57 -6.62
N TYR A 87 10.68 -6.01 -6.79
CA TYR A 87 11.53 -5.55 -5.70
C TYR A 87 11.48 -4.03 -5.60
N LEU A 88 11.71 -3.50 -4.40
CA LEU A 88 11.84 -2.07 -4.17
C LEU A 88 13.31 -1.67 -4.09
N ASP A 89 13.67 -0.51 -4.63
CA ASP A 89 14.91 0.17 -4.25
C ASP A 89 14.61 1.14 -3.11
N VAL A 90 15.06 0.82 -1.90
CA VAL A 90 14.88 1.66 -0.71
C VAL A 90 16.11 2.52 -0.42
N SER A 91 17.17 2.35 -1.20
CA SER A 91 18.45 3.03 -1.04
C SER A 91 18.60 4.26 -1.94
N GLY A 92 17.85 4.30 -3.04
CA GLY A 92 17.85 5.40 -4.01
C GLY A 92 16.82 6.48 -3.71
N ASP A 93 17.10 7.69 -4.17
CA ASP A 93 16.09 8.75 -4.28
C ASP A 93 15.12 8.40 -5.41
N PHE A 94 13.80 8.48 -5.16
CA PHE A 94 12.78 8.22 -6.17
C PHE A 94 12.93 9.14 -7.40
N THR A 95 13.54 10.32 -7.24
CA THR A 95 13.83 11.23 -8.35
C THR A 95 14.87 10.65 -9.33
N THR A 96 15.63 9.65 -8.91
CA THR A 96 16.65 8.97 -9.71
C THR A 96 16.13 7.71 -10.39
N CYS A 97 14.86 7.32 -10.17
CA CYS A 97 14.28 6.22 -10.93
C CYS A 97 14.36 6.58 -12.43
N GLN A 98 15.00 5.72 -13.23
CA GLN A 98 14.99 5.86 -14.69
C GLN A 98 13.57 5.59 -15.21
N ALA A 99 12.70 6.60 -15.11
CA ALA A 99 11.35 6.51 -15.63
C ALA A 99 11.45 6.24 -17.13
N VAL A 100 11.07 5.03 -17.55
CA VAL A 100 11.08 4.58 -18.96
C VAL A 100 10.31 5.57 -19.85
N VAL A 101 9.29 6.23 -19.28
CA VAL A 101 8.56 7.35 -19.90
C VAL A 101 8.28 8.41 -18.83
N PRO A 102 8.77 9.65 -18.94
CA PRO A 102 8.50 10.68 -17.95
C PRO A 102 7.02 11.09 -17.94
N CYS A 103 6.47 11.38 -16.75
CA CYS A 103 5.15 11.99 -16.63
C CYS A 103 5.16 13.39 -17.26
N LEU A 104 4.56 13.56 -18.45
CA LEU A 104 4.44 14.87 -19.09
C LEU A 104 3.49 15.82 -18.34
N GLN A 105 2.65 15.28 -17.46
CA GLN A 105 1.76 16.04 -16.60
C GLN A 105 1.83 15.46 -15.19
N VAL A 106 2.29 16.27 -14.23
CA VAL A 106 2.10 15.99 -12.81
C VAL A 106 0.64 16.30 -12.50
N ALA A 107 -0.26 15.35 -12.79
CA ALA A 107 -1.60 15.44 -12.25
C ALA A 107 -1.46 15.52 -10.71
N PRO A 108 -2.04 16.51 -10.04
CA PRO A 108 -1.91 16.65 -8.60
C PRO A 108 -2.49 15.40 -7.95
N MET A 109 -1.62 14.55 -7.37
CA MET A 109 -2.10 13.47 -6.53
C MET A 109 -2.79 14.11 -5.33
N PRO A 110 -4.07 13.79 -5.07
CA PRO A 110 -4.84 14.47 -4.03
C PRO A 110 -4.25 14.27 -2.63
N GLN A 111 -3.42 13.24 -2.44
CA GLN A 111 -2.65 13.01 -1.21
C GLN A 111 -1.28 12.42 -1.57
N PRO A 112 -0.19 12.79 -0.85
CA PRO A 112 1.14 12.27 -1.12
C PRO A 112 1.18 10.75 -0.88
N ILE A 113 1.74 9.99 -1.81
CA ILE A 113 1.92 8.54 -1.67
C ILE A 113 3.42 8.27 -1.67
N ASP A 114 3.89 7.53 -0.66
CA ASP A 114 5.27 7.08 -0.60
C ASP A 114 5.55 6.25 -1.85
N THR A 115 6.46 6.75 -2.69
CA THR A 115 6.75 6.21 -4.02
C THR A 115 8.20 5.74 -4.07
N TYR A 116 8.42 4.56 -4.63
CA TYR A 116 9.71 3.89 -4.67
C TYR A 116 10.05 3.44 -6.09
N CYS A 117 11.34 3.30 -6.42
CA CYS A 117 11.71 2.66 -7.67
C CYS A 117 11.41 1.15 -7.57
N SER A 118 10.76 0.59 -8.58
CA SER A 118 10.64 -0.85 -8.72
C SER A 118 11.76 -1.43 -9.58
N ARG A 119 12.13 -2.68 -9.26
CA ARG A 119 13.09 -3.51 -10.01
C ARG A 119 12.49 -4.88 -10.26
N ASP A 120 12.90 -5.50 -11.38
CA ASP A 120 12.45 -6.82 -11.83
C ASP A 120 10.93 -6.98 -11.75
N LEU A 121 10.21 -5.96 -12.21
CA LEU A 121 8.77 -5.91 -12.16
C LEU A 121 8.18 -6.83 -13.23
N MET A 122 7.33 -7.75 -12.80
CA MET A 122 6.69 -8.75 -13.66
C MET A 122 5.19 -8.80 -13.40
N LYS A 123 4.39 -8.93 -14.46
CA LYS A 123 2.95 -9.23 -14.34
C LYS A 123 2.78 -10.69 -13.92
N THR A 124 1.96 -10.94 -12.91
CA THR A 124 1.54 -12.27 -12.49
C THR A 124 0.08 -12.47 -12.91
N ASN A 125 -0.25 -13.62 -13.50
CA ASN A 125 -1.60 -13.92 -14.00
C ASN A 125 -2.67 -13.86 -12.91
#